data_AF-A0A976E5A8-F1
#
_entry.id   AF-A0A976E5A8-F1
#
_cell.length_a   1.000
_cell.length_b   1.000
_cell.length_c   1.000
_cell.angle_alpha   90.00
_cell.angle_beta   90.00
_cell.angle_gamma   90.00
#
_symmetry.space_group_name_H-M   'P 1'
#
loop_
_entity.id
_entity.type
_entity.pdbx_description
1 polymer ?
#
loop_
_entity_poly.entity_id
_entity_poly.type
_entity_poly.pdbx_seq_one_letter_code
_entity_poly.pdbx_strand_id
1 'polypeptide(L)' 'GQPATVGNGTMVSFLAPSRAAVDAFHAAALAHGGTDEGGPGLRPQYGPQFYAAYVRDPDGNKLNAVCYLPAT' A
#
# COMPACT_ATOMS: atom_id res chain seq x y z
N GLY A 1 -15.70 -10.45 -15.99
CA GLY A 1 -14.74 -10.38 -14.87
C GLY A 1 -13.77 -11.53 -14.99
N GLN A 2 -12.54 -11.38 -14.49
CA GLN A 2 -11.57 -12.48 -14.44
C GLN A 2 -11.99 -13.51 -13.36
N PRO A 3 -11.46 -14.76 -13.42
CA PRO A 3 -11.71 -15.77 -12.39
C PRO A 3 -11.41 -15.26 -10.98
N ALA A 4 -12.15 -15.74 -9.98
CA ALA A 4 -11.88 -15.41 -8.59
C ALA A 4 -10.51 -16.00 -8.19
N THR A 5 -9.64 -15.15 -7.65
CA THR A 5 -8.33 -15.52 -7.08
C THR A 5 -8.23 -14.93 -5.68
N VAL A 6 -7.19 -15.31 -4.92
CA VAL A 6 -6.85 -14.60 -3.69
C VAL A 6 -6.68 -13.11 -4.00
N GLY A 7 -7.32 -12.25 -3.21
CA GLY A 7 -7.28 -10.80 -3.40
C GLY A 7 -8.06 -10.23 -4.60
N ASN A 8 -8.89 -11.01 -5.31
CA ASN A 8 -9.75 -10.43 -6.35
C ASN A 8 -10.95 -9.71 -5.71
N GLY A 9 -10.85 -8.40 -5.55
CA GLY A 9 -11.88 -7.54 -4.93
C GLY A 9 -11.68 -7.26 -3.43
N THR A 10 -10.60 -7.77 -2.82
CA THR A 10 -10.25 -7.49 -1.41
C THR A 10 -8.86 -6.89 -1.31
N MET A 11 -8.70 -5.90 -0.43
CA MET A 11 -7.42 -5.26 -0.11
C MET A 11 -7.33 -5.08 1.40
N VAL A 12 -6.23 -5.52 1.99
CA VAL A 12 -5.94 -5.27 3.41
C VAL A 12 -5.18 -3.96 3.53
N SER A 13 -5.67 -3.08 4.40
CA SER A 13 -5.10 -1.76 4.63
C SER A 13 -4.55 -1.62 6.04
N PHE A 14 -3.27 -1.28 6.15
CA PHE A 14 -2.60 -1.00 7.40
C PHE A 14 -2.55 0.51 7.65
N LEU A 15 -3.00 0.94 8.83
CA LEU A 15 -2.84 2.32 9.27
C LEU A 15 -1.40 2.52 9.75
N ALA A 16 -0.63 3.32 9.03
CA ALA A 16 0.76 3.62 9.33
C ALA A 16 0.88 4.84 10.27
N PRO A 17 1.78 4.78 11.27
CA PRO A 17 1.96 5.88 12.23
C PRO A 17 2.73 7.08 11.65
N SER A 18 3.29 6.98 10.45
CA SER A 18 4.01 8.06 9.77
C SER A 18 4.16 7.79 8.27
N ARG A 19 4.53 8.81 7.49
CA ARG A 19 4.87 8.63 6.06
C ARG A 19 6.09 7.73 5.87
N ALA A 20 7.10 7.88 6.71
CA ALA A 20 8.28 7.01 6.71
C ALA A 20 7.93 5.53 6.97
N ALA A 21 6.90 5.24 7.76
CA ALA A 21 6.41 3.87 7.94
C ALA A 21 5.73 3.31 6.68
N VAL A 22 5.08 4.16 5.87
CA VAL A 22 4.54 3.78 4.55
C VAL A 22 5.69 3.48 3.58
N ASP A 23 6.73 4.30 3.58
CA ASP A 23 7.94 4.08 2.78
C ASP A 23 8.62 2.76 3.15
N ALA A 24 8.82 2.52 4.45
CA ALA A 24 9.42 1.31 4.96
C ALA A 24 8.60 0.05 4.64
N PHE A 25 7.27 0.14 4.74
CA PHE A 25 6.36 -0.95 4.33
C PHE A 25 6.57 -1.31 2.86
N HIS A 26 6.59 -0.32 1.96
CA HIS A 26 6.76 -0.55 0.53
C HIS A 26 8.13 -1.14 0.21
N ALA A 27 9.19 -0.55 0.75
CA ALA A 27 10.56 -1.03 0.55
C ALA A 27 10.75 -2.47 1.05
N ALA A 28 10.20 -2.80 2.23
CA ALA A 28 10.27 -4.14 2.79
C ALA A 28 9.49 -5.14 1.92
N ALA A 29 8.28 -4.79 1.48
CA ALA A 29 7.49 -5.65 0.61
C ALA A 29 8.24 -6.00 -0.68
N LEU A 30 8.85 -5.01 -1.34
CA LEU A 30 9.67 -5.26 -2.54
C LEU A 30 10.90 -6.12 -2.26
N ALA A 31 11.60 -5.86 -1.15
CA ALA A 31 12.78 -6.64 -0.76
C ALA A 31 12.46 -8.12 -0.48
N HIS A 32 11.21 -8.43 -0.09
CA HIS A 32 10.74 -9.77 0.23
C HIS A 32 9.94 -10.45 -0.89
N GLY A 33 10.06 -9.94 -2.14
CA GLY A 33 9.46 -10.58 -3.32
C GLY A 33 8.05 -10.13 -3.64
N GLY A 34 7.54 -9.12 -2.95
CA GLY A 34 6.33 -8.41 -3.37
C GLY A 34 6.58 -7.57 -4.62
N THR A 35 5.51 -7.22 -5.32
CA THR A 35 5.58 -6.38 -6.52
C THR A 35 4.94 -5.02 -6.28
N ASP A 36 5.49 -3.99 -6.94
CA ASP A 36 4.96 -2.63 -6.84
C ASP A 36 3.61 -2.53 -7.56
N GLU A 37 2.59 -2.02 -6.86
CA GLU A 37 1.29 -1.66 -7.44
C GLU A 37 0.96 -0.17 -7.21
N GLY A 38 1.95 0.60 -6.77
CA GLY A 38 1.83 2.04 -6.56
C GLY A 38 2.71 2.49 -5.41
N GLY A 39 3.88 3.04 -5.75
CA GLY A 39 4.85 3.51 -4.76
C GLY A 39 4.33 4.58 -3.79
N PRO A 40 5.07 4.82 -2.70
CA PRO A 40 4.68 5.77 -1.67
C PRO A 40 4.42 7.17 -2.22
N GLY A 41 3.31 7.77 -1.83
CA GLY A 41 3.02 9.15 -2.22
C GLY A 41 1.67 9.65 -1.75
N LEU A 42 1.46 10.95 -1.90
CA LEU A 42 0.15 11.56 -1.70
C LEU A 42 -0.84 11.09 -2.77
N ARG A 43 -2.10 10.96 -2.36
CA ARG A 43 -3.24 10.68 -3.22
C ARG A 43 -4.30 11.75 -2.99
N PRO A 44 -4.14 12.96 -3.57
CA PRO A 44 -5.01 14.10 -3.29
C PRO A 44 -6.48 13.83 -3.62
N GLN A 45 -6.76 12.88 -4.52
CA GLN A 45 -8.12 12.43 -4.84
C GLN A 45 -8.86 11.77 -3.66
N TYR A 46 -8.14 11.31 -2.63
CA TYR A 46 -8.71 10.69 -1.42
C TYR A 46 -8.58 11.58 -0.18
N GLY A 47 -7.97 12.76 -0.31
CA GLY A 47 -7.80 13.73 0.76
C GLY A 47 -6.39 14.33 0.81
N PRO A 48 -6.23 15.52 1.42
CA PRO A 48 -4.98 16.29 1.37
C PRO A 48 -3.81 15.61 2.11
N GLN A 49 -4.10 14.75 3.08
CA GLN A 49 -3.07 14.03 3.86
C GLN A 49 -3.04 12.53 3.55
N PHE A 50 -3.77 12.06 2.55
CA PHE A 50 -3.80 10.64 2.21
C PHE A 50 -2.47 10.23 1.58
N TYR A 51 -1.55 9.72 2.39
CA TYR A 51 -0.25 9.23 1.94
C TYR A 51 -0.23 7.70 1.98
N ALA A 52 -0.03 7.04 0.84
CA ALA A 52 -0.15 5.58 0.78
C ALA A 52 0.82 4.94 -0.21
N ALA A 53 1.07 3.64 0.00
CA ALA A 53 1.78 2.76 -0.91
C ALA A 53 1.01 1.44 -1.06
N TYR A 54 1.09 0.84 -2.24
CA TYR A 54 0.35 -0.37 -2.62
C TYR A 54 1.31 -1.41 -3.19
N VAL A 55 1.14 -2.66 -2.78
CA VAL A 55 1.96 -3.79 -3.23
C VAL A 55 1.10 -5.03 -3.42
N ARG A 56 1.62 -5.98 -4.18
CA ARG A 56 1.18 -7.38 -4.14
C ARG A 56 2.18 -8.22 -3.38
N ASP A 57 1.70 -9.09 -2.53
CA ASP A 57 2.55 -10.13 -1.94
C ASP A 57 2.83 -11.26 -2.96
N PRO A 58 3.70 -12.24 -2.64
CA PRO A 58 4.00 -13.37 -3.53
C PRO A 58 2.80 -14.25 -3.88
N ASP A 59 1.76 -14.24 -3.05
CA ASP A 59 0.51 -14.97 -3.30
C ASP A 59 -0.48 -14.17 -4.18
N GLY A 60 -0.18 -12.90 -4.47
CA GLY A 60 -1.00 -12.02 -5.28
C GLY A 60 -2.05 -11.23 -4.49
N ASN A 61 -2.00 -11.24 -3.16
CA ASN A 61 -2.89 -10.43 -2.34
C ASN A 61 -2.56 -8.94 -2.47
N LYS A 62 -3.59 -8.10 -2.57
CA LYS A 62 -3.41 -6.64 -2.56
C LYS A 62 -3.27 -6.15 -1.14
N LEU A 63 -2.13 -5.53 -0.83
CA LEU A 63 -1.84 -4.92 0.46
C LEU A 63 -1.55 -3.44 0.27
N ASN A 64 -1.92 -2.62 1.25
CA ASN A 64 -1.50 -1.22 1.28
C ASN A 64 -1.26 -0.72 2.70
N ALA A 65 -0.38 0.26 2.82
CA ALA A 65 -0.20 1.06 4.02
C ALA A 65 -0.64 2.49 3.74
N VAL A 66 -1.35 3.11 4.68
CA VAL A 66 -1.85 4.49 4.57
C VAL A 66 -1.56 5.27 5.84
N CYS A 67 -1.11 6.51 5.68
CA CYS A 67 -0.94 7.48 6.73
C CYS A 67 -1.78 8.73 6.43
N TYR A 68 -2.45 9.28 7.44
CA TYR A 68 -3.22 10.52 7.37
C TYR A 68 -2.56 11.69 8.09
N LEU A 69 -1.36 11.46 8.65
CA LEU A 69 -0.60 12.50 9.35
C LEU A 69 0.22 13.32 8.35
N PRO A 70 0.45 14.62 8.65
CA PRO A 70 1.35 15.43 7.85
C PRO A 70 2.77 14.84 7.82
N ALA A 71 3.56 15.27 6.83
CA ALA A 71 4.99 15.00 6.88
C ALA A 71 5.53 15.64 8.16
N THR A 72 6.29 14.87 8.93
CA THR A 72 7.08 15.37 10.06
C THR A 72 8.36 15.97 9.53
#